data_AF-A0A7X2MNX7-F1
#
_entry.id   AF-A0A7X2MNX7-F1
#
_cell.length_a   1.000
_cell.length_b   1.000
_cell.length_c   1.000
_cell.angle_alpha   90.00
_cell.angle_beta   90.00
_cell.angle_gamma   90.00
#
_symmetry.space_group_name_H-M   'P 1'
#
loop_
_entity.id
_entity.type
_entity.pdbx_description
1 polymer ?
#
loop_
_entity_poly.entity_id
_entity_poly.type
_entity_poly.pdbx_seq_one_letter_code
_entity_poly.pdbx_strand_id
1 'polypeptide(L)'
;MHQQHHPLLSASLGTQREIISFHFAEDNERQVYIQAALHGDELPGMAVAWFLKQRLQALESAGQLKAAFTLVPVANPLALGQHWHGTHLGRFHTLSGQDFNRRFPSLGATLAAGLAESLTQSETQNKSLIREAIDRHYRDTVPKTELDAQRHTLMRMASQADLMIDLHCDWEAVPHLYTTPHAWPDIEPLARWLGSEVQLLAQISGGEPFDEACCEPWLTLAERFGKDYPMPSGLLPVTLELR
;
A
#
# COMPACT_ATOMS: atom_id res chain seq x y z
N MET A 1 5.78 -15.89 11.56
CA MET A 1 5.78 -15.47 10.14
C MET A 1 4.91 -16.43 9.38
N HIS A 2 3.86 -15.91 8.77
CA HIS A 2 2.96 -16.64 7.90
C HIS A 2 3.07 -16.07 6.48
N GLN A 3 2.98 -16.94 5.47
CA GLN A 3 3.09 -16.55 4.07
C GLN A 3 1.74 -16.76 3.39
N GLN A 4 1.27 -15.76 2.65
CA GLN A 4 0.06 -15.84 1.85
C GLN A 4 0.36 -15.59 0.37
N HIS A 5 -0.33 -16.34 -0.47
CA HIS A 5 -0.23 -16.29 -1.92
C HIS A 5 -1.49 -15.67 -2.50
N HIS A 6 -1.32 -14.65 -3.32
CA HIS A 6 -2.41 -13.90 -3.96
C HIS A 6 -2.32 -14.11 -5.47
N PRO A 7 -2.95 -15.18 -6.01
CA PRO A 7 -2.92 -15.43 -7.45
C PRO A 7 -3.61 -14.28 -8.19
N LEU A 8 -2.97 -13.78 -9.24
CA LEU A 8 -3.52 -12.75 -10.11
C LEU A 8 -4.33 -13.39 -11.25
N LEU A 9 -5.24 -12.60 -11.81
CA LEU A 9 -5.96 -12.99 -13.02
C LEU A 9 -4.96 -13.23 -14.14
N SER A 10 -4.91 -14.43 -14.69
CA SER A 10 -3.92 -14.77 -15.71
C SER A 10 -4.21 -14.10 -17.05
N ALA A 11 -3.19 -13.49 -17.66
CA ALA A 11 -3.27 -12.93 -19.01
C ALA A 11 -3.21 -13.99 -20.12
N SER A 12 -2.68 -15.19 -19.84
CA SER A 12 -2.54 -16.27 -20.84
C SER A 12 -2.77 -17.65 -20.23
N LEU A 13 -3.50 -18.50 -20.96
CA LEU A 13 -3.73 -19.89 -20.57
C LEU A 13 -2.41 -20.61 -20.27
N GLY A 14 -2.38 -21.38 -19.18
CA GLY A 14 -1.21 -22.15 -18.77
C GLY A 14 -0.16 -21.37 -17.95
N THR A 15 -0.38 -20.08 -17.66
CA THR A 15 0.47 -19.29 -16.77
C THR A 15 -0.31 -18.72 -15.59
N GLN A 16 0.36 -18.42 -14.49
CA GLN A 16 -0.20 -17.66 -13.37
C GLN A 16 0.92 -16.86 -12.70
N ARG A 17 0.67 -15.56 -12.50
CA ARG A 17 1.48 -14.73 -11.61
C ARG A 17 0.78 -14.61 -10.26
N GLU A 18 1.56 -14.35 -9.23
CA GLU A 18 1.04 -14.14 -7.89
C GLU A 18 1.83 -13.06 -7.16
N ILE A 19 1.17 -12.41 -6.22
CA ILE A 19 1.80 -11.56 -5.22
C ILE A 19 1.95 -12.39 -3.95
N ILE A 20 3.12 -12.34 -3.31
CA ILE A 20 3.39 -13.07 -2.08
C ILE A 20 3.57 -12.06 -0.94
N SER A 21 2.78 -12.21 0.11
CA SER A 21 2.86 -11.38 1.31
C SER A 21 3.33 -12.19 2.52
N PHE A 22 4.18 -11.61 3.35
CA PHE A 22 4.65 -12.16 4.60
C PHE A 22 4.04 -11.40 5.77
N HIS A 23 3.43 -12.14 6.70
CA HIS A 23 2.72 -11.59 7.85
C HIS A 23 3.44 -11.95 9.14
N PHE A 24 3.54 -10.97 10.04
CA PHE A 24 4.20 -11.09 11.34
C PHE A 24 3.31 -10.50 12.42
N ALA A 25 3.22 -11.17 13.58
CA ALA A 25 2.45 -10.70 14.74
C ALA A 25 0.98 -10.31 14.44
N GLU A 26 0.20 -11.19 13.80
CA GLU A 26 -1.16 -10.94 13.26
C GLU A 26 -2.17 -10.32 14.25
N ASP A 27 -2.09 -10.64 15.55
CA ASP A 27 -3.00 -10.16 16.60
C ASP A 27 -2.51 -8.84 17.25
N ASN A 28 -2.37 -7.77 16.46
CA ASN A 28 -1.99 -6.45 16.99
C ASN A 28 -2.94 -5.34 16.53
N GLU A 29 -3.23 -4.39 17.42
CA GLU A 29 -4.05 -3.21 17.07
C GLU A 29 -3.34 -2.27 16.08
N ARG A 30 -2.00 -2.26 16.08
CA ARG A 30 -1.17 -1.48 15.18
C ARG A 30 -0.75 -2.34 13.99
N GLN A 31 -1.11 -1.91 12.80
CA GLN A 31 -0.89 -2.63 11.56
C GLN A 31 0.03 -1.82 10.64
N VAL A 32 1.13 -2.41 10.18
CA VAL A 32 2.08 -1.77 9.26
C VAL A 32 2.15 -2.57 7.97
N TYR A 33 1.94 -1.89 6.84
CA TYR A 33 2.12 -2.47 5.51
C TYR A 33 3.38 -1.90 4.87
N ILE A 34 4.20 -2.76 4.30
CA ILE A 34 5.40 -2.37 3.56
C ILE A 34 5.42 -3.14 2.25
N GLN A 35 5.59 -2.45 1.12
CA GLN A 35 5.81 -3.09 -0.17
C GLN A 35 7.04 -2.54 -0.90
N ALA A 36 7.48 -3.25 -1.93
CA ALA A 36 8.52 -2.82 -2.85
C ALA A 36 8.25 -3.30 -4.28
N ALA A 37 8.97 -2.73 -5.24
CA ALA A 37 8.91 -3.09 -6.66
C ALA A 37 7.49 -3.00 -7.25
N LEU A 38 6.83 -1.87 -7.01
CA LEU A 38 5.64 -1.50 -7.77
C LEU A 38 6.03 -1.13 -9.22
N HIS A 39 7.13 -0.38 -9.39
CA HIS A 39 7.88 -0.35 -10.64
C HIS A 39 8.93 -1.48 -10.63
N GLY A 40 9.00 -2.22 -11.72
CA GLY A 40 9.83 -3.43 -11.80
C GLY A 40 11.33 -3.13 -11.82
N ASP A 41 11.72 -1.96 -12.31
CA ASP A 41 13.10 -1.50 -12.50
C ASP A 41 13.71 -0.85 -11.25
N GLU A 42 12.98 -0.78 -10.14
CA GLU A 42 13.39 -0.17 -8.87
C GLU A 42 13.85 -1.23 -7.84
N LEU A 43 14.96 -1.91 -8.16
CA LEU A 43 15.45 -3.08 -7.42
C LEU A 43 15.94 -2.83 -5.97
N PRO A 44 16.50 -1.66 -5.59
CA PRO A 44 16.90 -1.39 -4.21
C PRO A 44 15.80 -1.63 -3.17
N GLY A 45 14.54 -1.30 -3.49
CA GLY A 45 13.40 -1.56 -2.61
C GLY A 45 13.23 -3.05 -2.29
N MET A 46 13.42 -3.92 -3.29
CA MET A 46 13.35 -5.38 -3.09
C MET A 46 14.45 -5.88 -2.15
N ALA A 47 15.66 -5.34 -2.28
CA ALA A 47 16.77 -5.68 -1.40
C ALA A 47 16.48 -5.26 0.05
N VAL A 48 15.95 -4.04 0.26
CA VAL A 48 15.50 -3.57 1.58
C VAL A 48 14.42 -4.49 2.14
N ALA A 49 13.39 -4.84 1.35
CA ALA A 49 12.33 -5.76 1.76
C ALA A 49 12.88 -7.13 2.17
N TRP A 50 13.89 -7.65 1.47
CA TRP A 50 14.57 -8.90 1.84
C TRP A 50 15.23 -8.83 3.23
N PHE A 51 15.96 -7.76 3.52
CA PHE A 51 16.58 -7.56 4.83
C PHE A 51 15.53 -7.32 5.93
N LEU A 52 14.48 -6.56 5.63
CA LEU A 52 13.35 -6.35 6.54
C LEU A 52 12.68 -7.66 6.92
N LYS A 53 12.45 -8.56 5.95
CA LYS A 53 11.88 -9.89 6.22
C LYS A 53 12.71 -10.64 7.27
N GLN A 54 14.03 -10.69 7.11
CA GLN A 54 14.91 -11.36 8.06
C GLN A 54 14.88 -10.70 9.45
N ARG A 55 14.89 -9.36 9.47
CA ARG A 55 14.86 -8.59 10.72
C ARG A 55 13.55 -8.77 11.47
N LEU A 56 12.41 -8.70 10.77
CA LEU A 56 11.07 -8.93 11.32
C LEU A 56 10.95 -10.35 11.88
N GLN A 57 11.44 -11.35 11.16
CA GLN A 57 11.45 -12.73 11.64
C GLN A 57 12.25 -12.90 12.94
N ALA A 58 13.43 -12.26 13.04
CA ALA A 58 14.24 -12.29 14.25
C ALA A 58 13.55 -11.59 15.43
N LEU A 59 12.92 -10.43 15.19
CA LEU A 59 12.18 -9.68 16.22
C LEU A 59 10.92 -10.43 16.69
N GLU A 60 10.20 -11.07 15.78
CA GLU A 60 9.03 -11.90 16.09
C GLU A 60 9.44 -13.09 16.97
N SER A 61 10.52 -13.79 16.60
CA SER A 61 11.06 -14.92 17.36
C SER A 61 11.50 -14.52 18.78
N ALA A 62 11.89 -13.25 18.96
CA ALA A 62 12.26 -12.68 20.25
C ALA A 62 11.08 -12.06 21.02
N GLY A 63 9.86 -12.07 20.47
CA GLY A 63 8.68 -11.43 21.09
C GLY A 63 8.80 -9.90 21.18
N GLN A 64 9.58 -9.27 20.30
CA GLN A 64 9.90 -7.83 20.35
C GLN A 64 9.07 -6.97 19.40
N LEU A 65 8.22 -7.57 18.56
CA LEU A 65 7.32 -6.83 17.68
C LEU A 65 6.22 -6.16 18.50
N LYS A 66 5.99 -4.87 18.23
CA LYS A 66 4.97 -4.04 18.87
C LYS A 66 3.82 -3.66 17.94
N ALA A 67 3.85 -4.19 16.72
CA ALA A 67 2.87 -4.01 15.66
C ALA A 67 2.83 -5.29 14.83
N ALA A 68 1.72 -5.51 14.15
CA ALA A 68 1.60 -6.48 13.09
C ALA A 68 2.22 -5.90 11.81
N PHE A 69 2.88 -6.75 11.03
CA PHE A 69 3.51 -6.33 9.77
C PHE A 69 3.03 -7.21 8.62
N THR A 70 2.61 -6.58 7.53
CA THR A 70 2.45 -7.20 6.21
C THR A 70 3.56 -6.67 5.30
N LEU A 71 4.42 -7.57 4.83
CA LEU A 71 5.53 -7.24 3.94
C LEU A 71 5.33 -7.90 2.57
N VAL A 72 5.37 -7.10 1.51
CA VAL A 72 5.22 -7.52 0.11
C VAL A 72 6.49 -7.15 -0.68
N PRO A 73 7.50 -8.04 -0.76
CA PRO A 73 8.77 -7.71 -1.41
C PRO A 73 8.67 -7.46 -2.92
N VAL A 74 7.66 -8.02 -3.57
CA VAL A 74 7.39 -7.84 -5.01
C VAL A 74 5.90 -7.54 -5.17
N ALA A 75 5.56 -6.25 -5.23
CA ALA A 75 4.19 -5.77 -5.42
C ALA A 75 3.70 -5.95 -6.86
N ASN A 76 4.62 -6.03 -7.83
CA ASN A 76 4.28 -6.08 -9.24
C ASN A 76 5.04 -7.15 -10.03
N PRO A 77 4.57 -8.41 -10.00
CA PRO A 77 5.16 -9.47 -10.81
C PRO A 77 4.95 -9.27 -12.32
N LEU A 78 4.02 -8.40 -12.75
CA LEU A 78 3.87 -8.04 -14.16
C LEU A 78 5.09 -7.21 -14.60
N ALA A 79 5.38 -6.11 -13.90
CA ALA A 79 6.52 -5.25 -14.18
C ALA A 79 7.86 -5.98 -14.08
N LEU A 80 8.01 -6.86 -13.09
CA LEU A 80 9.24 -7.64 -12.91
C LEU A 80 9.52 -8.58 -14.10
N GLY A 81 8.47 -9.05 -14.80
CA GLY A 81 8.60 -9.91 -15.97
C GLY A 81 8.75 -9.18 -17.31
N GLN A 82 8.70 -7.84 -17.34
CA GLN A 82 8.72 -7.06 -18.59
C GLN A 82 10.15 -6.74 -19.04
N HIS A 83 10.69 -7.57 -19.95
CA HIS A 83 11.97 -7.30 -20.62
C HIS A 83 11.81 -7.20 -22.14
N TRP A 84 12.44 -6.18 -22.73
CA TRP A 84 12.51 -5.98 -24.17
C TRP A 84 13.97 -5.99 -24.61
N HIS A 85 14.39 -7.03 -25.34
CA HIS A 85 15.79 -7.24 -25.77
C HIS A 85 16.83 -7.08 -24.64
N GLY A 86 16.50 -7.53 -23.43
CA GLY A 86 17.36 -7.44 -22.24
C GLY A 86 17.23 -6.13 -21.45
N THR A 87 16.54 -5.12 -21.98
CA THR A 87 16.17 -3.92 -21.21
C THR A 87 14.95 -4.21 -20.35
N HIS A 88 15.03 -3.90 -19.05
CA HIS A 88 13.89 -3.97 -18.15
C HIS A 88 13.00 -2.74 -18.34
N LEU A 89 11.73 -2.96 -18.63
CA LEU A 89 10.71 -1.91 -18.74
C LEU A 89 9.75 -2.05 -17.56
N GLY A 90 10.15 -1.53 -16.39
CA GLY A 90 9.44 -1.76 -15.13
C GLY A 90 8.41 -0.70 -14.78
N ARG A 91 8.51 0.50 -15.35
CA ARG A 91 7.64 1.63 -15.00
C ARG A 91 6.22 1.60 -15.55
N PHE A 92 6.07 1.17 -16.80
CA PHE A 92 4.78 1.20 -17.51
C PHE A 92 4.32 -0.19 -17.88
N HIS A 93 3.03 -0.46 -17.74
CA HIS A 93 2.42 -1.71 -18.20
C HIS A 93 2.42 -1.77 -19.73
N THR A 94 3.14 -2.76 -20.30
CA THR A 94 3.41 -2.83 -21.75
C THR A 94 2.15 -2.82 -22.60
N LEU A 95 1.08 -3.51 -22.16
CA LEU A 95 -0.14 -3.63 -22.96
C LEU A 95 -0.98 -2.34 -22.98
N SER A 96 -1.06 -1.63 -21.85
CA SER A 96 -1.96 -0.47 -21.72
C SER A 96 -1.27 0.88 -21.75
N GLY A 97 0.07 0.91 -21.63
CA GLY A 97 0.86 2.13 -21.48
C GLY A 97 0.63 2.87 -20.16
N GLN A 98 -0.09 2.27 -19.20
CA GLN A 98 -0.34 2.89 -17.91
C GLN A 98 0.90 2.79 -17.03
N ASP A 99 1.25 3.88 -16.35
CA ASP A 99 2.21 3.86 -15.24
C ASP A 99 1.65 2.97 -14.11
N PHE A 100 2.47 2.07 -13.57
CA PHE A 100 2.02 1.14 -12.54
C PHE A 100 1.71 1.84 -11.22
N ASN A 101 2.33 2.97 -10.92
CA ASN A 101 2.03 3.80 -9.76
C ASN A 101 1.00 4.91 -10.09
N ARG A 102 0.04 4.65 -10.98
CA ARG A 102 -1.05 5.59 -11.32
C ARG A 102 -2.37 4.86 -11.53
N ARG A 103 -3.48 5.59 -11.48
CA ARG A 103 -4.85 5.11 -11.70
C ARG A 103 -5.26 4.00 -10.74
N PHE A 104 -4.85 4.11 -9.47
CA PHE A 104 -5.41 3.25 -8.43
C PHE A 104 -6.90 3.61 -8.18
N PRO A 105 -7.75 2.63 -7.85
CA PRO A 105 -9.17 2.89 -7.64
C PRO A 105 -9.42 3.82 -6.44
N SER A 106 -10.27 4.84 -6.61
CA SER A 106 -10.80 5.65 -5.52
C SER A 106 -12.08 5.03 -4.95
N LEU A 107 -12.18 4.99 -3.62
CA LEU A 107 -13.25 4.29 -2.91
C LEU A 107 -14.08 5.18 -1.98
N GLY A 108 -13.60 6.37 -1.62
CA GLY A 108 -14.22 7.18 -0.57
C GLY A 108 -15.70 7.44 -0.80
N ALA A 109 -16.11 7.80 -2.01
CA ALA A 109 -17.52 8.04 -2.33
C ALA A 109 -18.40 6.78 -2.19
N THR A 110 -17.90 5.63 -2.65
CA THR A 110 -18.60 4.33 -2.56
C THR A 110 -18.76 3.91 -1.11
N LEU A 111 -17.69 3.99 -0.31
CA LEU A 111 -17.74 3.66 1.11
C LEU A 111 -18.64 4.61 1.87
N ALA A 112 -18.60 5.90 1.54
CA ALA A 112 -19.44 6.90 2.19
C ALA A 112 -20.94 6.61 2.00
N ALA A 113 -21.34 6.20 0.80
CA ALA A 113 -22.71 5.77 0.55
C ALA A 113 -23.07 4.50 1.34
N GLY A 114 -22.15 3.52 1.40
CA GLY A 114 -22.38 2.24 2.07
C GLY A 114 -22.35 2.29 3.60
N LEU A 115 -21.64 3.26 4.20
CA LEU A 115 -21.45 3.36 5.65
C LEU A 115 -22.34 4.38 6.35
N ALA A 116 -23.05 5.24 5.61
CA ALA A 116 -23.79 6.38 6.16
C ALA A 116 -24.71 6.04 7.35
N GLU A 117 -25.34 4.86 7.34
CA GLU A 117 -26.27 4.41 8.39
C GLU A 117 -25.65 3.43 9.40
N SER A 118 -24.37 3.07 9.21
CA SER A 118 -23.68 2.05 10.02
C SER A 118 -22.63 2.63 10.98
N LEU A 119 -22.24 3.90 10.80
CA LEU A 119 -21.27 4.56 11.68
C LEU A 119 -21.82 4.69 13.12
N THR A 120 -20.91 4.58 14.09
CA THR A 120 -21.20 4.59 15.52
C THR A 120 -20.49 5.73 16.22
N GLN A 121 -20.74 5.89 17.52
CA GLN A 121 -20.07 6.89 18.37
C GLN A 121 -18.74 6.37 18.96
N SER A 122 -18.14 5.33 18.35
CA SER A 122 -16.84 4.78 18.76
C SER A 122 -15.87 4.82 17.58
N GLU A 123 -14.77 5.57 17.73
CA GLU A 123 -13.72 5.67 16.71
C GLU A 123 -13.14 4.30 16.33
N THR A 124 -12.85 3.46 17.33
CA THR A 124 -12.33 2.11 17.13
C THR A 124 -13.31 1.24 16.34
N GLN A 125 -14.61 1.30 16.64
CA GLN A 125 -15.63 0.56 15.89
C GLN A 125 -15.74 1.07 14.45
N ASN A 126 -15.74 2.39 14.26
CA ASN A 126 -15.78 3.01 12.93
C ASN A 126 -14.57 2.60 12.09
N LYS A 127 -13.36 2.58 12.68
CA LYS A 127 -12.15 2.09 12.02
C LYS A 127 -12.30 0.66 11.53
N SER A 128 -12.84 -0.24 12.36
CA SER A 128 -13.11 -1.63 11.98
C SER A 128 -14.17 -1.73 10.89
N LEU A 129 -15.25 -0.95 10.96
CA LEU A 129 -16.30 -0.91 9.93
C LEU A 129 -15.77 -0.45 8.57
N ILE A 130 -14.91 0.58 8.57
CA ILE A 130 -14.28 1.10 7.34
C ILE A 130 -13.36 0.05 6.72
N ARG A 131 -12.49 -0.57 7.52
CA ARG A 131 -11.58 -1.64 7.09
C ARG A 131 -12.32 -2.83 6.48
N GLU A 132 -13.38 -3.27 7.14
CA GLU A 132 -14.25 -4.36 6.67
C GLU A 132 -14.99 -3.98 5.38
N ALA A 133 -15.44 -2.73 5.25
CA ALA A 133 -16.08 -2.26 4.02
C ALA A 133 -15.10 -2.22 2.84
N ILE A 134 -13.84 -1.83 3.06
CA ILE A 134 -12.78 -1.89 2.05
C ILE A 134 -12.47 -3.35 1.66
N ASP A 135 -12.29 -4.23 2.65
CA ASP A 135 -12.03 -5.66 2.38
C ASP A 135 -13.16 -6.27 1.56
N ARG A 136 -14.41 -6.05 1.97
CA ARG A 136 -15.59 -6.50 1.24
C ARG A 136 -15.63 -5.98 -0.18
N HIS A 137 -15.35 -4.69 -0.39
CA HIS A 137 -15.34 -4.10 -1.73
C HIS A 137 -14.37 -4.85 -2.66
N TYR A 138 -13.11 -5.02 -2.26
CA TYR A 138 -12.12 -5.66 -3.13
C TYR A 138 -12.27 -7.18 -3.22
N ARG A 139 -12.81 -7.83 -2.18
CA ARG A 139 -13.13 -9.26 -2.20
C ARG A 139 -14.26 -9.57 -3.17
N ASP A 140 -15.29 -8.71 -3.21
CA ASP A 140 -16.50 -8.96 -4.00
C ASP A 140 -16.40 -8.36 -5.42
N THR A 141 -15.45 -7.45 -5.66
CA THR A 141 -15.20 -6.88 -6.99
C THR A 141 -14.32 -7.79 -7.84
N VAL A 142 -14.89 -8.30 -8.94
CA VAL A 142 -14.16 -9.14 -9.90
C VAL A 142 -13.25 -8.28 -10.79
N PRO A 143 -11.91 -8.45 -10.75
CA PRO A 143 -11.00 -7.75 -11.64
C PRO A 143 -11.18 -8.21 -13.09
N LYS A 144 -11.02 -7.30 -14.05
CA LYS A 144 -11.21 -7.59 -15.49
C LYS A 144 -9.89 -7.87 -16.21
N THR A 145 -8.79 -7.38 -15.67
CA THR A 145 -7.45 -7.54 -16.22
C THR A 145 -6.46 -7.99 -15.14
N GLU A 146 -5.29 -8.50 -15.54
CA GLU A 146 -4.21 -8.84 -14.61
C GLU A 146 -3.74 -7.61 -13.82
N LEU A 147 -3.70 -6.44 -14.47
CA LEU A 147 -3.38 -5.16 -13.83
C LEU A 147 -4.43 -4.75 -12.78
N ASP A 148 -5.73 -4.92 -13.09
CA ASP A 148 -6.79 -4.66 -12.11
C ASP A 148 -6.68 -5.61 -10.92
N ALA A 149 -6.42 -6.90 -11.18
CA ALA A 149 -6.23 -7.88 -10.12
C ALA A 149 -5.07 -7.50 -9.20
N GLN A 150 -3.95 -7.07 -9.77
CA GLN A 150 -2.80 -6.59 -9.01
C GLN A 150 -3.17 -5.38 -8.14
N ARG A 151 -3.77 -4.33 -8.72
CA ARG A 151 -4.19 -3.14 -7.97
C ARG A 151 -5.17 -3.47 -6.86
N HIS A 152 -6.19 -4.29 -7.13
CA HIS A 152 -7.18 -4.68 -6.13
C HIS A 152 -6.53 -5.46 -4.97
N THR A 153 -5.64 -6.39 -5.28
CA THR A 153 -4.90 -7.16 -4.28
C THR A 153 -4.04 -6.26 -3.38
N LEU A 154 -3.29 -5.33 -3.96
CA LEU A 154 -2.45 -4.40 -3.18
C LEU A 154 -3.30 -3.48 -2.31
N MET A 155 -4.31 -2.84 -2.89
CA MET A 155 -5.21 -1.93 -2.15
C MET A 155 -5.94 -2.64 -1.01
N ARG A 156 -6.43 -3.86 -1.25
CA ARG A 156 -7.10 -4.68 -0.23
C ARG A 156 -6.22 -4.93 0.98
N MET A 157 -4.92 -5.18 0.77
CA MET A 157 -3.97 -5.40 1.86
C MET A 157 -3.53 -4.08 2.52
N ALA A 158 -3.08 -3.11 1.72
CA ALA A 158 -2.46 -1.89 2.24
C ALA A 158 -3.44 -1.01 3.01
N SER A 159 -4.71 -0.92 2.57
CA SER A 159 -5.73 -0.12 3.25
C SER A 159 -6.13 -0.67 4.63
N GLN A 160 -5.66 -1.85 5.03
CA GLN A 160 -5.85 -2.38 6.38
C GLN A 160 -4.82 -1.85 7.39
N ALA A 161 -3.75 -1.20 6.92
CA ALA A 161 -2.70 -0.70 7.77
C ALA A 161 -3.06 0.63 8.44
N ASP A 162 -2.33 0.94 9.51
CA ASP A 162 -2.24 2.28 10.09
C ASP A 162 -1.10 3.09 9.45
N LEU A 163 -0.02 2.40 9.09
CA LEU A 163 1.14 2.94 8.38
C LEU A 163 1.41 2.12 7.14
N MET A 164 1.48 2.76 5.99
CA MET A 164 1.79 2.15 4.70
C MET A 164 3.09 2.76 4.18
N ILE A 165 4.08 1.92 3.87
CA ILE A 165 5.35 2.34 3.28
C ILE A 165 5.54 1.64 1.94
N ASP A 166 5.59 2.42 0.87
CA ASP A 166 5.88 1.96 -0.48
C ASP A 166 7.33 2.30 -0.83
N LEU A 167 8.17 1.27 -1.02
CA LEU A 167 9.60 1.42 -1.30
C LEU A 167 9.84 1.52 -2.81
N HIS A 168 10.28 2.69 -3.24
CA HIS A 168 10.69 3.02 -4.60
C HIS A 168 12.19 3.35 -4.63
N CYS A 169 12.72 3.65 -5.80
CA CYS A 169 13.98 4.36 -5.92
C CYS A 169 13.99 5.23 -7.17
N ASP A 170 14.63 6.39 -7.06
CA ASP A 170 14.90 7.22 -8.22
C ASP A 170 16.19 6.76 -8.91
N TRP A 171 16.39 7.17 -10.16
CA TRP A 171 17.62 6.88 -10.88
C TRP A 171 18.82 7.62 -10.25
N GLU A 172 18.64 8.90 -9.94
CA GLU A 172 19.66 9.72 -9.30
C GLU A 172 19.00 10.70 -8.33
N ALA A 173 18.91 10.28 -7.06
CA ALA A 173 18.39 11.13 -5.99
C ALA A 173 19.07 10.86 -4.65
N VAL A 174 18.93 11.83 -3.76
CA VAL A 174 19.11 11.61 -2.32
C VAL A 174 17.90 10.83 -1.78
N PRO A 175 18.05 10.06 -0.68
CA PRO A 175 16.91 9.46 -0.01
C PRO A 175 15.89 10.55 0.35
N HIS A 176 14.67 10.39 -0.14
CA HIS A 176 13.58 11.35 0.07
C HIS A 176 12.25 10.60 0.22
N LEU A 177 11.24 11.27 0.76
CA LEU A 177 9.92 10.64 0.86
C LEU A 177 8.80 11.58 0.45
N TYR A 178 7.71 10.97 -0.01
CA TYR A 178 6.42 11.60 -0.23
C TYR A 178 5.46 11.17 0.87
N THR A 179 4.63 12.09 1.33
CA THR A 179 3.50 11.81 2.24
C THR A 179 2.45 12.90 2.11
N THR A 180 1.35 12.80 2.86
CA THR A 180 0.26 13.78 2.84
C THR A 180 0.43 14.82 3.95
N PRO A 181 -0.11 16.05 3.77
CA PRO A 181 -0.09 17.07 4.82
C PRO A 181 -0.71 16.60 6.15
N HIS A 182 -1.76 15.78 6.08
CA HIS A 182 -2.39 15.17 7.25
C HIS A 182 -1.45 14.23 8.00
N ALA A 183 -0.70 13.39 7.29
CA ALA A 183 0.17 12.38 7.90
C ALA A 183 1.51 12.93 8.38
N TRP A 184 1.94 14.09 7.85
CA TRP A 184 3.26 14.65 8.11
C TRP A 184 3.66 14.74 9.60
N PRO A 185 2.83 15.22 10.54
CA PRO A 185 3.21 15.30 11.95
C PRO A 185 3.64 13.96 12.57
N ASP A 186 3.03 12.86 12.13
CA ASP A 186 3.35 11.51 12.60
C ASP A 186 4.49 10.85 11.81
N ILE A 187 4.71 11.27 10.56
CA ILE A 187 5.75 10.74 9.66
C ILE A 187 7.09 11.45 9.82
N GLU A 188 7.13 12.70 10.30
CA GLU A 188 8.37 13.47 10.48
C GLU A 188 9.45 12.71 11.27
N PRO A 189 9.15 12.02 12.40
CA PRO A 189 10.16 11.24 13.10
C PRO A 189 10.73 10.11 12.24
N LEU A 190 9.89 9.44 11.44
CA LEU A 190 10.34 8.40 10.52
C LEU A 190 11.31 8.96 9.47
N ALA A 191 11.03 10.15 8.92
CA ALA A 191 11.93 10.83 7.98
C ALA A 191 13.33 11.03 8.58
N ARG A 192 13.40 11.43 9.85
CA ARG A 192 14.66 11.57 10.60
C ARG A 192 15.39 10.25 10.81
N TRP A 193 14.66 9.18 11.19
CA TRP A 193 15.25 7.85 11.37
C TRP A 193 15.83 7.29 10.06
N LEU A 194 15.17 7.58 8.95
CA LEU A 194 15.63 7.17 7.61
C LEU A 194 16.77 8.04 7.09
N GLY A 195 17.02 9.20 7.69
CA GLY A 195 17.99 10.17 7.17
C GLY A 195 17.55 10.77 5.83
N SER A 196 16.24 10.87 5.59
CA SER A 196 15.68 11.49 4.39
C SER A 196 16.05 12.98 4.35
N GLU A 197 16.59 13.43 3.22
CA GLU A 197 17.06 14.82 3.05
C GLU A 197 15.95 15.76 2.58
N VAL A 198 14.93 15.23 1.88
CA VAL A 198 13.82 15.99 1.33
C VAL A 198 12.49 15.27 1.63
N GLN A 199 11.47 16.04 2.01
CA GLN A 199 10.12 15.54 2.25
C GLN A 199 9.13 16.35 1.41
N LEU A 200 8.36 15.64 0.58
CA LEU A 200 7.43 16.22 -0.37
C LEU A 200 6.00 15.95 0.10
N LEU A 201 5.29 17.01 0.45
CA LEU A 201 3.93 16.91 0.99
C LEU A 201 2.91 17.26 -0.08
N ALA A 202 2.07 16.30 -0.46
CA ALA A 202 1.01 16.50 -1.44
C ALA A 202 -0.30 15.87 -0.95
N GLN A 203 -1.39 16.64 -1.04
CA GLN A 203 -2.72 16.09 -0.79
C GLN A 203 -3.30 15.40 -2.03
N ILE A 204 -3.02 15.98 -3.21
CA ILE A 204 -3.37 15.48 -4.52
C ILE A 204 -2.22 15.87 -5.46
N SER A 205 -1.36 14.91 -5.80
CA SER A 205 -0.29 15.09 -6.80
C SER A 205 -0.77 14.80 -8.22
N GLY A 206 -1.89 14.07 -8.34
CA GLY A 206 -2.57 13.78 -9.60
C GLY A 206 -2.19 12.43 -10.20
N GLY A 207 -3.15 11.83 -10.91
CA GLY A 207 -3.01 10.51 -11.53
C GLY A 207 -3.14 9.35 -10.55
N GLU A 208 -3.68 9.60 -9.35
CA GLU A 208 -4.09 8.59 -8.37
C GLU A 208 -2.97 7.57 -8.06
N PRO A 209 -1.83 8.02 -7.52
CA PRO A 209 -0.76 7.13 -7.06
C PRO A 209 -1.20 6.26 -5.89
N PHE A 210 -0.45 5.19 -5.64
CA PHE A 210 -0.81 4.16 -4.66
C PHE A 210 -1.00 4.72 -3.25
N ASP A 211 -0.12 5.61 -2.83
CA ASP A 211 -0.09 6.23 -1.51
C ASP A 211 -1.31 7.12 -1.26
N GLU A 212 -1.64 7.98 -2.23
CA GLU A 212 -2.85 8.81 -2.20
C GLU A 212 -4.11 7.96 -2.24
N ALA A 213 -4.16 6.95 -3.11
CA ALA A 213 -5.33 6.08 -3.22
C ALA A 213 -5.60 5.28 -1.95
N CYS A 214 -4.56 4.82 -1.24
CA CYS A 214 -4.72 4.16 0.06
C CYS A 214 -5.28 5.09 1.15
N CYS A 215 -4.94 6.37 1.09
CA CYS A 215 -5.33 7.38 2.07
C CYS A 215 -6.70 8.00 1.76
N GLU A 216 -7.05 8.15 0.47
CA GLU A 216 -8.25 8.83 -0.02
C GLU A 216 -9.55 8.43 0.69
N PRO A 217 -9.85 7.12 0.90
CA PRO A 217 -11.14 6.73 1.48
C PRO A 217 -11.30 7.23 2.92
N TRP A 218 -10.21 7.30 3.68
CA TRP A 218 -10.21 7.81 5.05
C TRP A 218 -10.49 9.30 5.10
N LEU A 219 -9.84 10.06 4.22
CA LEU A 219 -10.01 11.51 4.14
C LEU A 219 -11.41 11.89 3.68
N THR A 220 -11.94 11.21 2.66
CA THR A 220 -13.31 11.43 2.16
C THR A 220 -14.37 11.14 3.23
N LEU A 221 -14.19 10.07 4.02
CA LEU A 221 -15.10 9.75 5.12
C LEU A 221 -14.99 10.76 6.27
N ALA A 222 -13.77 11.18 6.63
CA ALA A 222 -13.54 12.18 7.66
C ALA A 222 -14.17 13.54 7.28
N GLU A 223 -14.01 13.97 6.03
CA GLU A 223 -14.62 15.21 5.52
C GLU A 223 -16.16 15.13 5.58
N ARG A 224 -16.73 13.98 5.20
CA ARG A 224 -18.18 13.83 5.08
C ARG A 224 -18.90 13.60 6.40
N PHE A 225 -18.29 12.85 7.33
CA PHE A 225 -18.95 12.38 8.55
C PHE A 225 -18.29 12.84 9.85
N GLY A 226 -17.10 13.46 9.79
CA GLY A 226 -16.32 13.81 10.99
C GLY A 226 -16.96 14.83 11.93
N LYS A 227 -18.05 15.49 11.51
CA LYS A 227 -18.85 16.37 12.39
C LYS A 227 -19.83 15.60 13.27
N ASP A 228 -20.34 14.47 12.78
CA ASP A 228 -21.43 13.72 13.41
C ASP A 228 -20.94 12.44 14.10
N TYR A 229 -19.80 11.90 13.62
CA TYR A 229 -19.21 10.66 14.12
C TYR A 229 -17.71 10.84 14.37
N PRO A 230 -17.17 10.22 15.43
CA PRO A 230 -15.74 10.18 15.67
C PRO A 230 -15.05 9.36 14.57
N MET A 231 -14.21 10.02 13.78
CA MET A 231 -13.47 9.41 12.68
C MET A 231 -12.02 9.15 13.06
N PRO A 232 -11.46 7.97 12.72
CA PRO A 232 -10.06 7.70 12.97
C PRO A 232 -9.19 8.62 12.11
N SER A 233 -7.95 8.87 12.56
CA SER A 233 -6.94 9.58 11.75
C SER A 233 -6.71 8.93 10.39
N GLY A 234 -6.97 7.62 10.28
CA GLY A 234 -6.85 6.88 9.03
C GLY A 234 -5.42 6.40 8.76
N LEU A 235 -5.19 5.94 7.54
CA LEU A 235 -3.90 5.42 7.10
C LEU A 235 -2.89 6.56 6.88
N LEU A 236 -1.68 6.38 7.42
CA LEU A 236 -0.52 7.25 7.21
C LEU A 236 0.30 6.72 6.01
N PRO A 237 0.26 7.36 4.84
CA PRO A 237 0.96 6.87 3.66
C PRO A 237 2.38 7.44 3.56
N VAL A 238 3.33 6.61 3.13
CA VAL A 238 4.70 7.02 2.82
C VAL A 238 5.13 6.35 1.53
N THR A 239 5.58 7.12 0.56
CA THR A 239 6.40 6.62 -0.55
C THR A 239 7.84 7.00 -0.26
N LEU A 240 8.71 6.02 -0.06
CA LEU A 240 10.13 6.22 0.24
C LEU A 240 10.94 5.96 -1.03
N GLU A 241 11.58 7.00 -1.54
CA GLU A 241 12.53 6.91 -2.63
C GLU A 241 13.93 6.63 -2.06
N LEU A 242 14.41 5.43 -2.34
CA LEU A 242 15.76 4.99 -2.01
C LEU A 242 16.77 5.48 -3.05
N ARG A 243 18.06 5.29 -2.74
CA ARG A 243 19.18 5.50 -3.65
C ARG A 243 19.58 4.21 -4.35
#